data_AF-A0A5Q4GJS1-F1
#
_entry.id   AF-A0A5Q4GJS1-F1
#
_cell.length_a   1.000
_cell.length_b   1.000
_cell.length_c   1.000
_cell.angle_alpha   90.00
_cell.angle_beta   90.00
_cell.angle_gamma   90.00
#
_symmetry.space_group_name_H-M   'P 1'
#
loop_
_entity.id
_entity.type
_entity.pdbx_description
1 polymer ?
#
loop_
_entity_poly.entity_id
_entity_poly.type
_entity_poly.pdbx_seq_one_letter_code
_entity_poly.pdbx_strand_id
1 'polypeptide(L)'
;MMKTILKHWRAAVRIVASLLLFASAGMAFVWYYQMGPLRRTHDPDWVRQHSAERYWHEVRKSIQRWGWMHDDFGPAGDYGDKEFLAWALARIRPGDDISSCFVGHRHSAFAMITNQNIGKEAAAWLEWWESNQAKSQEEWIQDGFAKTGIQVSLPPTEADVIPLLELLGTETGVDSEYSFRFLKYNAFRWLRDSELDFEPLEFVFAHSADAAKPQIQAGLLEYRKHERNHPKRETAGLLYFGTVGDWYDDWSYIYLSAHPVFKQRMNALIVGLFVSATALILCTVTIPRRKETSA
;
A
#
# COMPACT_ATOMS: atom_id res chain seq x y z
N MET A 1 -30.74 29.73 45.10
CA MET A 1 -29.67 28.99 44.41
C MET A 1 -30.17 27.70 43.74
N MET A 2 -30.93 26.84 44.43
CA MET A 2 -31.41 25.56 43.88
C MET A 2 -32.36 25.67 42.67
N LYS A 3 -33.23 26.70 42.63
CA LYS A 3 -34.17 26.93 41.51
C LYS A 3 -33.49 27.30 40.19
N THR A 4 -32.36 27.99 40.22
CA THR A 4 -31.62 28.37 39.00
C THR A 4 -30.91 27.17 38.39
N ILE A 5 -30.35 26.29 39.21
CA ILE A 5 -29.74 25.01 38.77
C ILE A 5 -30.81 24.12 38.11
N LEU A 6 -32.00 24.03 38.72
CA LEU A 6 -33.16 23.30 38.18
C LEU A 6 -33.76 23.93 36.89
N LYS A 7 -33.47 25.20 36.59
CA LYS A 7 -33.93 25.85 35.36
C LYS A 7 -33.06 25.50 34.15
N HIS A 8 -31.76 25.33 34.36
CA HIS A 8 -30.79 25.15 33.28
C HIS A 8 -30.34 23.70 33.07
N TRP A 9 -30.60 22.77 34.00
CA TRP A 9 -30.12 21.38 33.87
C TRP A 9 -30.60 20.68 32.60
N ARG A 10 -31.83 20.93 32.13
CA ARG A 10 -32.34 20.33 30.88
C ARG A 10 -31.56 20.82 29.65
N ALA A 11 -31.20 22.10 29.62
CA ALA A 11 -30.37 22.66 28.56
C ALA A 11 -28.96 22.05 28.64
N ALA A 12 -28.38 21.96 29.85
CA ALA A 12 -27.07 21.32 30.06
C ALA A 12 -27.06 19.85 29.61
N VAL A 13 -28.08 19.06 29.98
CA VAL A 13 -28.21 17.66 29.55
C VAL A 13 -28.34 17.54 28.04
N ARG A 14 -29.10 18.41 27.38
CA ARG A 14 -29.22 18.41 25.91
C ARG A 14 -27.90 18.78 25.22
N ILE A 15 -27.17 19.74 25.77
CA ILE A 15 -25.82 20.10 25.27
C ILE A 15 -24.90 18.89 25.41
N VAL A 16 -24.85 18.25 26.57
CA VAL A 16 -24.05 17.04 26.79
C VAL A 16 -24.45 15.92 25.84
N ALA A 17 -25.75 15.63 25.69
CA ALA A 17 -26.22 14.62 24.76
C ALA A 17 -25.84 14.92 23.31
N SER A 18 -25.93 16.19 22.89
CA SER A 18 -25.52 16.62 21.55
C SER A 18 -24.02 16.40 21.34
N LEU A 19 -23.19 16.77 22.33
CA LEU A 19 -21.75 16.52 22.30
C LEU A 19 -21.43 15.01 22.20
N LEU A 20 -22.16 14.16 22.92
CA LEU A 20 -22.00 12.71 22.84
C LEU A 20 -22.38 12.14 21.47
N LEU A 21 -23.45 12.66 20.83
CA LEU A 21 -23.81 12.28 19.46
C LEU A 21 -22.73 12.69 18.46
N PHE A 22 -22.23 13.93 18.54
CA PHE A 22 -21.13 14.39 17.68
C PHE A 22 -19.85 13.57 17.90
N ALA A 23 -19.52 13.24 19.15
CA ALA A 23 -18.39 12.38 19.47
C ALA A 23 -18.57 10.98 18.88
N SER A 24 -19.74 10.34 19.05
CA SER A 24 -20.02 9.01 18.48
C SER A 24 -19.92 9.02 16.94
N ALA A 25 -20.52 10.02 16.28
CA ALA A 25 -20.45 10.17 14.83
C ALA A 25 -19.01 10.41 14.34
N GLY A 26 -18.25 11.27 15.01
CA GLY A 26 -16.84 11.52 14.72
C GLY A 26 -15.99 10.27 14.88
N MET A 27 -16.19 9.52 15.98
CA MET A 27 -15.50 8.23 16.20
C MET A 27 -15.88 7.19 15.14
N ALA A 28 -17.15 7.10 14.77
CA ALA A 28 -17.60 6.21 13.70
C ALA A 28 -16.96 6.57 12.36
N PHE A 29 -16.90 7.87 12.02
CA PHE A 29 -16.21 8.35 10.83
C PHE A 29 -14.73 7.98 10.84
N VAL A 30 -14.01 8.25 11.94
CA VAL A 30 -12.60 7.88 12.04
C VAL A 30 -12.42 6.36 11.93
N TRP A 31 -13.23 5.57 12.63
CA TRP A 31 -13.08 4.12 12.70
C TRP A 31 -13.42 3.40 11.38
N TYR A 32 -14.57 3.71 10.79
CA TYR A 32 -15.08 3.01 9.61
C TYR A 32 -14.57 3.61 8.30
N TYR A 33 -14.45 4.93 8.22
CA TYR A 33 -13.97 5.60 7.02
C TYR A 33 -12.45 5.78 7.08
N GLN A 34 -11.91 6.61 7.98
CA GLN A 34 -10.49 6.96 7.94
C GLN A 34 -9.56 5.76 8.15
N MET A 35 -9.80 4.95 9.18
CA MET A 35 -9.01 3.77 9.51
C MET A 35 -9.42 2.52 8.73
N GLY A 36 -10.51 2.57 7.95
CA GLY A 36 -11.01 1.42 7.20
C GLY A 36 -9.95 0.73 6.34
N PRO A 37 -9.23 1.46 5.46
CA PRO A 37 -8.18 0.88 4.63
C PRO A 37 -7.01 0.33 5.42
N LEU A 38 -6.49 1.08 6.40
CA LEU A 38 -5.42 0.62 7.28
C LEU A 38 -5.79 -0.68 8.00
N ARG A 39 -6.99 -0.73 8.57
CA ARG A 39 -7.49 -1.93 9.25
C ARG A 39 -7.61 -3.10 8.29
N ARG A 40 -7.97 -2.88 7.03
CA ARG A 40 -8.03 -3.93 6.00
C ARG A 40 -6.64 -4.44 5.62
N THR A 41 -5.68 -3.55 5.38
CA THR A 41 -4.31 -3.94 5.02
C THR A 41 -3.57 -4.62 6.17
N HIS A 42 -3.97 -4.35 7.41
CA HIS A 42 -3.47 -5.01 8.62
C HIS A 42 -4.38 -6.12 9.12
N ASP A 43 -5.49 -6.41 8.45
CA ASP A 43 -6.37 -7.55 8.75
C ASP A 43 -5.97 -8.68 7.81
N PRO A 44 -5.19 -9.67 8.29
CA PRO A 44 -4.72 -10.75 7.45
C PRO A 44 -5.87 -11.55 6.84
N ASP A 45 -7.03 -11.63 7.50
CA ASP A 45 -8.20 -12.31 6.95
C ASP A 45 -8.72 -11.56 5.73
N TRP A 46 -8.76 -10.24 5.82
CA TRP A 46 -9.12 -9.39 4.71
C TRP A 46 -8.09 -9.51 3.59
N VAL A 47 -6.79 -9.31 3.86
CA VAL A 47 -5.74 -9.38 2.83
C VAL A 47 -5.78 -10.69 2.05
N ARG A 48 -5.97 -11.83 2.73
CA ARG A 48 -6.03 -13.15 2.08
C ARG A 48 -7.29 -13.42 1.26
N GLN A 49 -8.35 -12.64 1.45
CA GLN A 49 -9.63 -12.78 0.74
C GLN A 49 -9.73 -11.85 -0.46
N HIS A 50 -8.70 -11.07 -0.74
CA HIS A 50 -8.73 -10.05 -1.77
C HIS A 50 -7.46 -10.19 -2.62
N SER A 51 -7.57 -9.88 -3.92
CA SER A 51 -6.44 -9.85 -4.83
C SER A 51 -5.40 -8.81 -4.40
N ALA A 52 -4.15 -8.97 -4.88
CA ALA A 52 -3.13 -7.94 -4.69
C ALA A 52 -3.57 -6.56 -5.20
N GLU A 53 -4.38 -6.48 -6.27
CA GLU A 53 -4.94 -5.21 -6.77
C GLU A 53 -5.79 -4.56 -5.68
N ARG A 54 -6.69 -5.34 -5.09
CA ARG A 54 -7.57 -4.82 -4.06
C ARG A 54 -6.81 -4.48 -2.78
N TYR A 55 -5.79 -5.26 -2.43
CA TYR A 55 -4.87 -4.92 -1.35
C TYR A 55 -4.14 -3.60 -1.61
N TRP A 56 -3.54 -3.45 -2.79
CA TRP A 56 -2.86 -2.23 -3.21
C TRP A 56 -3.79 -1.01 -3.17
N HIS A 57 -5.03 -1.14 -3.62
CA HIS A 57 -6.03 -0.07 -3.53
C HIS A 57 -6.27 0.40 -2.09
N GLU A 58 -6.33 -0.52 -1.12
CA GLU A 58 -6.47 -0.13 0.28
C GLU A 58 -5.18 0.44 0.87
N VAL A 59 -4.00 -0.03 0.47
CA VAL A 59 -2.71 0.59 0.83
C VAL A 59 -2.65 2.02 0.33
N ARG A 60 -2.93 2.27 -0.95
CA ARG A 60 -2.97 3.61 -1.55
C ARG A 60 -3.95 4.53 -0.82
N LYS A 61 -5.16 4.05 -0.49
CA LYS A 61 -6.12 4.82 0.32
C LYS A 61 -5.60 5.12 1.73
N SER A 62 -4.92 4.16 2.36
CA SER A 62 -4.32 4.34 3.68
C SER A 62 -3.28 5.45 3.65
N ILE A 63 -2.32 5.35 2.72
CA ILE A 63 -1.26 6.35 2.50
C ILE A 63 -1.85 7.72 2.22
N GLN A 64 -2.88 7.81 1.37
CA GLN A 64 -3.55 9.07 1.03
C GLN A 64 -4.28 9.73 2.21
N ARG A 65 -4.71 8.96 3.21
CA ARG A 65 -5.49 9.45 4.35
C ARG A 65 -4.63 9.76 5.57
N TRP A 66 -3.66 8.90 5.86
CA TRP A 66 -2.86 8.98 7.08
C TRP A 66 -1.39 9.32 6.82
N GLY A 67 -0.98 9.38 5.55
CA GLY A 67 0.42 9.41 5.19
C GLY A 67 1.03 8.01 5.21
N TRP A 68 2.33 7.96 4.91
CA TRP A 68 3.11 6.74 4.86
C TRP A 68 3.38 6.19 6.26
N MET A 69 3.25 4.88 6.40
CA MET A 69 3.62 4.10 7.57
C MET A 69 4.90 3.30 7.30
N HIS A 70 5.51 2.80 8.36
CA HIS A 70 6.80 2.09 8.34
C HIS A 70 6.93 1.08 7.19
N ASP A 71 5.91 0.23 7.02
CA ASP A 71 5.94 -0.91 6.10
C ASP A 71 5.35 -0.61 4.72
N ASP A 72 4.89 0.62 4.47
CA ASP A 72 4.25 0.98 3.19
C ASP A 72 5.23 0.94 2.01
N PHE A 73 6.55 1.00 2.23
CA PHE A 73 7.54 0.94 1.15
C PHE A 73 7.48 -0.36 0.35
N GLY A 74 7.13 -1.49 0.99
CA GLY A 74 7.02 -2.78 0.34
C GLY A 74 5.92 -2.76 -0.72
N PRO A 75 4.63 -2.68 -0.33
CA PRO A 75 3.53 -2.67 -1.28
C PRO A 75 3.55 -1.46 -2.23
N ALA A 76 4.01 -0.28 -1.79
CA ALA A 76 4.15 0.87 -2.69
C ALA A 76 5.26 0.67 -3.71
N GLY A 77 6.36 0.00 -3.35
CA GLY A 77 7.43 -0.33 -4.28
C GLY A 77 7.04 -1.46 -5.23
N ASP A 78 6.34 -2.47 -4.72
CA ASP A 78 5.95 -3.65 -5.50
C ASP A 78 4.82 -3.31 -6.51
N TYR A 79 3.82 -2.53 -6.08
CA TYR A 79 2.62 -2.26 -6.89
C TYR A 79 2.51 -0.84 -7.42
N GLY A 80 3.40 0.06 -7.01
CA GLY A 80 3.39 1.45 -7.43
C GLY A 80 3.67 1.60 -8.93
N ASP A 81 2.87 2.44 -9.56
CA ASP A 81 3.03 2.84 -10.95
C ASP A 81 3.55 4.28 -11.07
N LYS A 82 3.71 4.74 -12.31
CA LYS A 82 4.04 6.13 -12.63
C LYS A 82 3.10 7.15 -11.97
N GLU A 83 1.81 6.85 -11.90
CA GLU A 83 0.78 7.76 -11.38
C GLU A 83 0.88 7.90 -9.87
N PHE A 84 1.12 6.80 -9.17
CA PHE A 84 1.37 6.79 -7.75
C PHE A 84 2.67 7.53 -7.41
N LEU A 85 3.76 7.31 -8.17
CA LEU A 85 5.01 8.04 -7.99
C LEU A 85 4.82 9.55 -8.18
N ALA A 86 4.15 9.96 -9.26
CA ALA A 86 3.83 11.36 -9.53
C ALA A 86 3.02 11.98 -8.37
N TRP A 87 2.00 11.26 -7.89
CA TRP A 87 1.19 11.67 -6.75
C TRP A 87 2.01 11.85 -5.46
N ALA A 88 2.96 10.94 -5.21
CA ALA A 88 3.81 10.95 -4.02
C ALA A 88 4.83 12.09 -4.07
N LEU A 89 5.49 12.28 -5.21
CA LEU A 89 6.48 13.34 -5.42
C LEU A 89 5.86 14.74 -5.38
N ALA A 90 4.61 14.90 -5.86
CA ALA A 90 3.88 16.16 -5.73
C ALA A 90 3.55 16.57 -4.28
N ARG A 91 3.83 15.69 -3.30
CA ARG A 91 3.54 15.90 -1.86
C ARG A 91 4.78 15.95 -0.98
N ILE A 92 5.97 15.91 -1.57
CA ILE A 92 7.22 16.14 -0.85
C ILE A 92 7.80 17.50 -1.26
N ARG A 93 8.64 18.06 -0.39
CA ARG A 93 9.38 19.30 -0.59
C ARG A 93 10.88 19.05 -0.39
N PRO A 94 11.75 19.92 -0.92
CA PRO A 94 13.16 19.88 -0.56
C PRO A 94 13.34 19.94 0.96
N GLY A 95 14.12 19.02 1.51
CA GLY A 95 14.36 18.88 2.96
C GLY A 95 13.38 17.98 3.71
N ASP A 96 12.31 17.49 3.06
CA ASP A 96 11.46 16.47 3.69
C ASP A 96 12.23 15.16 3.88
N ASP A 97 12.00 14.49 5.01
CA ASP A 97 12.49 13.14 5.22
C ASP A 97 11.66 12.14 4.40
N ILE A 98 12.34 11.37 3.56
CA ILE A 98 11.76 10.29 2.74
C ILE A 98 12.48 8.95 2.97
N SER A 99 13.39 8.89 3.94
CA SER A 99 14.27 7.75 4.14
C SER A 99 14.16 7.04 5.47
N SER A 100 13.67 7.73 6.51
CA SER A 100 13.53 7.11 7.82
C SER A 100 12.40 6.07 7.89
N CYS A 101 12.50 5.25 8.93
CA CYS A 101 11.47 4.33 9.37
C CYS A 101 10.11 5.03 9.63
N PHE A 102 10.12 6.27 10.12
CA PHE A 102 8.89 7.00 10.48
C PHE A 102 8.11 7.51 9.28
N VAL A 103 8.77 7.65 8.13
CA VAL A 103 8.15 8.11 6.87
C VAL A 103 7.94 6.97 5.89
N GLY A 104 8.19 5.72 6.32
CA GLY A 104 7.93 4.53 5.53
C GLY A 104 8.91 4.32 4.38
N HIS A 105 10.19 4.67 4.56
CA HIS A 105 11.25 4.42 3.57
C HIS A 105 10.89 4.74 2.10
N ARG A 106 10.21 5.86 1.85
CA ARG A 106 9.64 6.22 0.52
C ARG A 106 10.67 6.16 -0.61
N HIS A 107 11.90 6.60 -0.37
CA HIS A 107 13.00 6.49 -1.34
C HIS A 107 13.20 5.06 -1.88
N SER A 108 13.05 4.04 -1.04
CA SER A 108 13.14 2.63 -1.44
C SER A 108 11.99 2.24 -2.36
N ALA A 109 10.76 2.68 -2.05
CA ALA A 109 9.62 2.47 -2.93
C ALA A 109 9.83 3.19 -4.27
N PHE A 110 10.36 4.41 -4.27
CA PHE A 110 10.65 5.14 -5.52
C PHE A 110 11.69 4.40 -6.36
N ALA A 111 12.73 3.84 -5.73
CA ALA A 111 13.72 3.02 -6.41
C ALA A 111 13.11 1.74 -7.01
N MET A 112 12.21 1.07 -6.28
CA MET A 112 11.47 -0.09 -6.77
C MET A 112 10.59 0.26 -7.98
N ILE A 113 9.87 1.38 -7.93
CA ILE A 113 8.97 1.81 -9.02
C ILE A 113 9.76 2.17 -10.29
N THR A 114 10.91 2.83 -10.14
CA THR A 114 11.66 3.47 -11.25
C THR A 114 12.88 2.68 -11.71
N ASN A 115 13.32 1.69 -10.93
CA ASN A 115 14.62 1.04 -11.06
C ASN A 115 15.83 1.98 -10.86
N GLN A 116 15.66 3.11 -10.17
CA GLN A 116 16.70 4.12 -9.99
C GLN A 116 17.15 4.22 -8.52
N ASN A 117 18.46 4.31 -8.29
CA ASN A 117 19.02 4.61 -6.97
C ASN A 117 19.49 6.07 -6.88
N ILE A 118 18.53 7.00 -6.77
CA ILE A 118 18.81 8.45 -6.72
C ILE A 118 19.37 8.88 -5.36
N GLY A 119 19.13 8.10 -4.32
CA GLY A 119 19.57 8.37 -2.95
C GLY A 119 18.40 8.59 -1.99
N LYS A 120 18.72 9.12 -0.80
CA LYS A 120 17.81 9.24 0.35
C LYS A 120 17.15 10.61 0.51
N GLU A 121 17.56 11.58 -0.30
CA GLU A 121 17.15 12.98 -0.15
C GLU A 121 15.96 13.33 -1.04
N ALA A 122 14.96 14.02 -0.49
CA ALA A 122 13.78 14.46 -1.25
C ALA A 122 14.14 15.38 -2.42
N ALA A 123 15.11 16.28 -2.24
CA ALA A 123 15.53 17.22 -3.28
C ALA A 123 16.06 16.51 -4.54
N ALA A 124 16.87 15.45 -4.36
CA ALA A 124 17.43 14.69 -5.48
C ALA A 124 16.34 13.94 -6.28
N TRP A 125 15.33 13.39 -5.60
CA TRP A 125 14.20 12.76 -6.27
C TRP A 125 13.31 13.76 -7.02
N LEU A 126 13.11 14.95 -6.46
CA LEU A 126 12.37 16.03 -7.13
C LEU A 126 13.10 16.50 -8.40
N GLU A 127 14.41 16.72 -8.33
CA GLU A 127 15.24 17.09 -9.50
C GLU A 127 15.23 15.99 -10.57
N TRP A 128 15.37 14.73 -10.16
CA TRP A 128 15.29 13.61 -11.08
C TRP A 128 13.93 13.55 -11.78
N TRP A 129 12.84 13.80 -11.05
CA TRP A 129 11.48 13.78 -11.57
C TRP A 129 11.24 14.86 -12.62
N GLU A 130 11.72 16.08 -12.40
CA GLU A 130 11.61 17.19 -13.37
C GLU A 130 12.16 16.80 -14.74
N SER A 131 13.26 16.05 -14.76
CA SER A 131 13.94 15.62 -15.99
C SER A 131 13.35 14.35 -16.61
N ASN A 132 12.61 13.53 -15.87
CA ASN A 132 12.21 12.19 -16.31
C ASN A 132 10.70 11.94 -16.33
N GLN A 133 9.86 12.81 -15.77
CA GLN A 133 8.40 12.62 -15.68
C GLN A 133 7.70 12.37 -17.02
N ALA A 134 8.29 12.83 -18.13
CA ALA A 134 7.73 12.63 -19.47
C ALA A 134 7.84 11.17 -19.95
N LYS A 135 8.88 10.45 -19.54
CA LYS A 135 9.13 9.05 -19.93
C LYS A 135 8.13 8.08 -19.29
N SER A 136 7.89 6.93 -19.90
CA SER A 136 7.09 5.84 -19.32
C SER A 136 7.81 5.20 -18.13
N GLN A 137 7.10 4.37 -17.36
CA GLN A 137 7.71 3.63 -16.25
C GLN A 137 8.74 2.62 -16.75
N GLU A 138 8.43 1.95 -17.86
CA GLU A 138 9.29 0.99 -18.53
C GLU A 138 10.57 1.64 -19.04
N GLU A 139 10.50 2.84 -19.62
CA GLU A 139 11.68 3.62 -20.01
C GLU A 139 12.58 3.93 -18.81
N TRP A 140 12.01 4.30 -17.64
CA TRP A 140 12.81 4.48 -16.43
C TRP A 140 13.48 3.18 -15.98
N ILE A 141 12.75 2.08 -16.05
CA ILE A 141 13.26 0.78 -15.61
C ILE A 141 14.41 0.32 -16.53
N GLN A 142 14.24 0.47 -17.85
CA GLN A 142 15.27 0.22 -18.86
C GLN A 142 16.52 1.06 -18.60
N ASP A 143 16.37 2.38 -18.38
CA ASP A 143 17.48 3.27 -18.03
C ASP A 143 18.20 2.81 -16.75
N GLY A 144 17.46 2.27 -15.78
CA GLY A 144 17.98 1.74 -14.53
C GLY A 144 18.88 0.52 -14.72
N PHE A 145 18.48 -0.41 -15.59
CA PHE A 145 19.32 -1.53 -16.00
C PHE A 145 20.56 -1.06 -16.77
N ALA A 146 20.40 -0.10 -17.68
CA ALA A 146 21.51 0.39 -18.48
C ALA A 146 22.64 0.99 -17.60
N LYS A 147 22.28 1.66 -16.49
CA LYS A 147 23.25 2.19 -15.50
C LYS A 147 24.06 1.12 -14.80
N THR A 148 23.58 -0.12 -14.74
CA THR A 148 24.29 -1.26 -14.14
C THR A 148 24.99 -2.13 -15.19
N GLY A 149 24.98 -1.70 -16.46
CA GLY A 149 25.60 -2.42 -17.58
C GLY A 149 24.71 -3.49 -18.20
N ILE A 150 23.45 -3.61 -17.77
CA ILE A 150 22.49 -4.56 -18.33
C ILE A 150 21.67 -3.82 -19.39
N GLN A 151 21.76 -4.27 -20.64
CA GLN A 151 20.95 -3.72 -21.73
C GLN A 151 19.73 -4.61 -21.91
N VAL A 152 18.54 -4.02 -21.85
CA VAL A 152 17.27 -4.70 -22.15
C VAL A 152 16.53 -3.97 -23.25
N SER A 153 15.71 -4.71 -23.98
CA SER A 153 14.88 -4.18 -25.07
C SER A 153 13.55 -3.64 -24.52
N LEU A 154 13.00 -2.64 -25.21
CA LEU A 154 11.65 -2.11 -24.95
C LEU A 154 10.90 -2.02 -26.30
N PRO A 155 9.96 -2.94 -26.61
CA PRO A 155 9.49 -4.06 -25.77
C PRO A 155 10.56 -5.16 -25.54
N PRO A 156 10.40 -6.00 -24.50
CA PRO A 156 11.36 -7.07 -24.19
C PRO A 156 11.50 -8.09 -25.32
N THR A 157 12.70 -8.65 -25.48
CA THR A 157 13.01 -9.71 -26.46
C THR A 157 13.65 -10.93 -25.78
N GLU A 158 13.69 -12.08 -26.47
CA GLU A 158 14.34 -13.30 -25.94
C GLU A 158 15.80 -13.08 -25.52
N ALA A 159 16.51 -12.16 -26.17
CA ALA A 159 17.90 -11.82 -25.84
C ALA A 159 18.05 -11.21 -24.44
N ASP A 160 16.97 -10.63 -23.87
CA ASP A 160 16.98 -10.04 -22.54
C ASP A 160 16.91 -11.10 -21.43
N VAL A 161 16.47 -12.32 -21.73
CA VAL A 161 16.14 -13.35 -20.73
C VAL A 161 17.35 -13.78 -19.90
N ILE A 162 18.45 -14.14 -20.56
CA ILE A 162 19.65 -14.63 -19.88
C ILE A 162 20.24 -13.55 -18.94
N PRO A 163 20.52 -12.31 -19.40
CA PRO A 163 21.03 -11.24 -18.53
C PRO A 163 20.13 -10.97 -17.30
N LEU A 164 18.81 -11.03 -17.47
CA LEU A 164 17.86 -10.80 -16.37
C LEU A 164 17.83 -11.96 -15.38
N LEU A 165 17.94 -13.21 -15.83
CA LEU A 165 18.10 -14.37 -14.95
C LEU A 165 19.44 -14.32 -14.19
N GLU A 166 20.52 -13.90 -14.85
CA GLU A 166 21.82 -13.72 -14.19
C GLU A 166 21.75 -12.66 -13.07
N LEU A 167 21.07 -11.54 -13.34
CA LEU A 167 20.82 -10.49 -12.34
C LEU A 167 20.01 -11.03 -11.15
N LEU A 168 18.92 -11.76 -11.40
CA LEU A 168 18.11 -12.38 -10.35
C LEU A 168 18.94 -13.33 -9.46
N GLY A 169 19.80 -14.13 -10.09
CA GLY A 169 20.65 -15.12 -9.42
C GLY A 169 21.90 -14.57 -8.74
N THR A 170 22.19 -13.27 -8.88
CA THR A 170 23.37 -12.65 -8.26
C THR A 170 23.22 -12.67 -6.75
N GLU A 171 24.14 -13.29 -6.01
CA GLU A 171 24.14 -13.20 -4.54
C GLU A 171 24.41 -11.77 -4.09
N THR A 172 23.50 -11.21 -3.29
CA THR A 172 23.70 -9.91 -2.68
C THR A 172 24.11 -10.14 -1.23
N GLY A 173 25.29 -9.65 -0.84
CA GLY A 173 25.66 -9.59 0.57
C GLY A 173 24.66 -8.75 1.36
N VAL A 174 24.61 -8.94 2.68
CA VAL A 174 23.64 -8.28 3.59
C VAL A 174 23.66 -6.75 3.45
N ASP A 175 24.84 -6.15 3.22
CA ASP A 175 25.00 -4.71 3.05
C ASP A 175 24.63 -4.20 1.64
N SER A 176 24.58 -5.08 0.63
CA SER A 176 24.21 -4.73 -0.75
C SER A 176 22.78 -5.14 -1.12
N GLU A 177 22.09 -5.91 -0.27
CA GLU A 177 20.75 -6.44 -0.53
C GLU A 177 19.72 -5.35 -0.85
N TYR A 178 19.74 -4.23 -0.12
CA TYR A 178 18.85 -3.09 -0.39
C TYR A 178 19.17 -2.38 -1.71
N SER A 179 20.44 -2.32 -2.10
CA SER A 179 20.91 -1.62 -3.30
C SER A 179 20.62 -2.39 -4.60
N PHE A 180 20.29 -3.68 -4.51
CA PHE A 180 19.97 -4.51 -5.68
C PHE A 180 18.53 -5.06 -5.68
N ARG A 181 17.79 -4.92 -4.57
CA ARG A 181 16.41 -5.42 -4.48
C ARG A 181 15.52 -4.87 -5.60
N PHE A 182 15.60 -3.57 -5.89
CA PHE A 182 14.80 -2.96 -6.96
C PHE A 182 15.19 -3.45 -8.36
N LEU A 183 16.48 -3.68 -8.61
CA LEU A 183 16.97 -4.24 -9.88
C LEU A 183 16.44 -5.65 -10.09
N LYS A 184 16.56 -6.51 -9.08
CA LYS A 184 16.05 -7.88 -9.13
C LYS A 184 14.55 -7.91 -9.29
N TYR A 185 13.83 -7.11 -8.51
CA TYR A 185 12.38 -7.07 -8.58
C TYR A 185 11.89 -6.62 -9.96
N ASN A 186 12.48 -5.56 -10.52
CA ASN A 186 12.13 -5.13 -11.87
C ASN A 186 12.59 -6.13 -12.94
N ALA A 187 13.67 -6.89 -12.72
CA ALA A 187 14.07 -7.95 -13.66
C ALA A 187 13.03 -9.07 -13.70
N PHE A 188 12.51 -9.45 -12.53
CA PHE A 188 11.38 -10.33 -12.42
C PHE A 188 10.14 -9.78 -13.14
N ARG A 189 9.76 -8.52 -12.90
CA ARG A 189 8.60 -7.89 -13.58
C ARG A 189 8.80 -7.85 -15.10
N TRP A 190 10.00 -7.51 -15.56
CA TRP A 190 10.35 -7.47 -16.98
C TRP A 190 10.13 -8.84 -17.64
N LEU A 191 10.58 -9.92 -17.00
CA LEU A 191 10.37 -11.29 -17.49
C LEU A 191 8.89 -11.69 -17.44
N ARG A 192 8.23 -11.50 -16.29
CA ARG A 192 6.83 -11.90 -16.04
C ARG A 192 5.85 -11.19 -16.97
N ASP A 193 6.01 -9.87 -17.14
CA ASP A 193 5.04 -9.00 -17.81
C ASP A 193 5.31 -8.90 -19.32
N SER A 194 6.46 -9.40 -19.78
CA SER A 194 6.75 -9.48 -21.21
C SER A 194 5.73 -10.34 -21.96
N GLU A 195 5.57 -10.02 -23.25
CA GLU A 195 4.80 -10.83 -24.20
C GLU A 195 5.56 -12.08 -24.66
N LEU A 196 6.74 -12.34 -24.09
CA LEU A 196 7.54 -13.54 -24.37
C LEU A 196 6.95 -14.80 -23.75
N ASP A 197 5.93 -14.66 -22.88
CA ASP A 197 5.34 -15.74 -22.09
C ASP A 197 6.41 -16.63 -21.46
N PHE A 198 7.40 -15.98 -20.82
CA PHE A 198 8.56 -16.66 -20.24
C PHE A 198 8.13 -17.75 -19.24
N GLU A 199 8.32 -19.00 -19.65
CA GLU A 199 8.08 -20.18 -18.81
C GLU A 199 9.40 -20.83 -18.39
N PRO A 200 9.74 -20.84 -17.08
CA PRO A 200 11.01 -21.36 -16.58
C PRO A 200 11.34 -22.80 -17.01
N LEU A 201 10.33 -23.67 -17.13
CA LEU A 201 10.56 -25.06 -17.54
C LEU A 201 10.90 -25.17 -19.02
N GLU A 202 10.18 -24.42 -19.87
CA GLU A 202 10.45 -24.37 -21.30
C GLU A 202 11.84 -23.81 -21.57
N PHE A 203 12.23 -22.76 -20.85
CA PHE A 203 13.58 -22.21 -20.89
C PHE A 203 14.65 -23.26 -20.55
N VAL A 204 14.47 -24.03 -19.47
CA VAL A 204 15.42 -25.09 -19.06
C VAL A 204 15.60 -26.16 -20.14
N PHE A 205 14.52 -26.55 -20.82
CA PHE A 205 14.61 -27.54 -21.90
C PHE A 205 15.26 -26.96 -23.17
N ALA A 206 14.90 -25.73 -23.54
CA ALA A 206 15.40 -25.07 -24.75
C ALA A 206 16.87 -24.63 -24.61
N HIS A 207 17.31 -24.24 -23.40
CA HIS A 207 18.61 -23.64 -23.11
C HIS A 207 19.40 -24.46 -22.07
N SER A 208 19.41 -25.79 -22.20
CA SER A 208 19.96 -26.69 -21.17
C SER A 208 21.41 -26.39 -20.74
N ALA A 209 22.25 -25.92 -21.68
CA ALA A 209 23.62 -25.52 -21.39
C ALA A 209 23.70 -24.26 -20.50
N ASP A 210 22.86 -23.25 -20.77
CA ASP A 210 22.78 -22.04 -19.94
C ASP A 210 22.09 -22.32 -18.60
N ALA A 211 21.01 -23.11 -18.60
CA ALA A 211 20.29 -23.53 -17.41
C ALA A 211 21.13 -24.37 -16.44
N ALA A 212 22.24 -24.97 -16.90
CA ALA A 212 23.20 -25.65 -16.05
C ALA A 212 24.12 -24.69 -15.27
N LYS A 213 24.21 -23.40 -15.66
CA LYS A 213 25.03 -22.41 -14.96
C LYS A 213 24.42 -22.12 -13.57
N PRO A 214 25.21 -22.18 -12.47
CA PRO A 214 24.68 -21.98 -11.12
C PRO A 214 23.93 -20.66 -10.92
N GLN A 215 24.41 -19.58 -11.56
CA GLN A 215 23.77 -18.27 -11.47
C GLN A 215 22.40 -18.24 -12.16
N ILE A 216 22.23 -18.92 -13.29
CA ILE A 216 20.93 -19.05 -13.96
C ILE A 216 19.99 -19.89 -13.12
N GLN A 217 20.46 -20.98 -12.50
CA GLN A 217 19.65 -21.79 -11.58
C GLN A 217 19.14 -20.97 -10.40
N ALA A 218 20.02 -20.18 -9.77
CA ALA A 218 19.63 -19.25 -8.72
C ALA A 218 18.61 -18.22 -9.21
N GLY A 219 18.80 -17.69 -10.43
CA GLY A 219 17.86 -16.77 -11.07
C GLY A 219 16.48 -17.37 -11.31
N LEU A 220 16.40 -18.60 -11.81
CA LEU A 220 15.16 -19.33 -12.02
C LEU A 220 14.42 -19.62 -10.70
N LEU A 221 15.18 -19.95 -9.64
CA LEU A 221 14.61 -20.14 -8.30
C LEU A 221 14.06 -18.83 -7.73
N GLU A 222 14.78 -17.72 -7.86
CA GLU A 222 14.33 -16.42 -7.39
C GLU A 222 13.14 -15.91 -8.21
N TYR A 223 13.12 -16.16 -9.54
CA TYR A 223 11.96 -15.89 -10.40
C TYR A 223 10.72 -16.63 -9.87
N ARG A 224 10.80 -17.96 -9.66
CA ARG A 224 9.67 -18.75 -9.15
C ARG A 224 9.20 -18.29 -7.76
N LYS A 225 10.12 -17.84 -6.91
CA LYS A 225 9.78 -17.28 -5.60
C LYS A 225 9.00 -15.97 -5.73
N HIS A 226 9.43 -15.06 -6.61
CA HIS A 226 8.70 -13.81 -6.88
C HIS A 226 7.36 -14.06 -7.56
N GLU A 227 7.30 -14.94 -8.56
CA GLU A 227 6.08 -15.29 -9.29
C GLU A 227 5.01 -15.86 -8.35
N ARG A 228 5.39 -16.69 -7.37
CA ARG A 228 4.46 -17.18 -6.35
C ARG A 228 3.84 -16.05 -5.52
N ASN A 229 4.59 -14.97 -5.27
CA ASN A 229 4.15 -13.84 -4.47
C ASN A 229 3.44 -12.75 -5.29
N HIS A 230 3.74 -12.66 -6.59
CA HIS A 230 3.19 -11.65 -7.51
C HIS A 230 2.91 -12.26 -8.89
N PRO A 231 1.98 -13.22 -9.01
CA PRO A 231 1.78 -13.92 -10.28
C PRO A 231 1.15 -13.00 -11.33
N LYS A 232 1.40 -13.29 -12.62
CA LYS A 232 0.92 -12.47 -13.76
C LYS A 232 -0.60 -12.27 -13.78
N ARG A 233 -1.36 -13.20 -13.20
CA ARG A 233 -2.82 -13.10 -13.05
C ARG A 233 -3.26 -12.00 -12.08
N GLU A 234 -2.37 -11.55 -11.21
CA GLU A 234 -2.61 -10.35 -10.40
C GLU A 234 -2.18 -9.12 -11.18
N THR A 235 -3.13 -8.21 -11.30
CA THR A 235 -3.08 -6.99 -12.12
C THR A 235 -2.15 -5.92 -11.53
N ALA A 236 -1.89 -6.04 -10.22
CA ALA A 236 -1.19 -5.04 -9.44
C ALA A 236 0.30 -4.99 -9.81
N GLY A 237 0.79 -3.79 -10.08
CA GLY A 237 2.19 -3.58 -10.40
C GLY A 237 2.64 -4.20 -11.72
N LEU A 238 1.72 -4.46 -12.65
CA LEU A 238 2.11 -4.90 -14.00
C LEU A 238 2.79 -3.76 -14.77
N LEU A 239 3.79 -4.13 -15.56
CA LEU A 239 4.38 -3.25 -16.56
C LEU A 239 3.55 -3.28 -17.84
N TYR A 240 3.37 -2.12 -18.44
CA TYR A 240 2.59 -1.96 -19.66
C TYR A 240 3.54 -1.83 -20.84
N PHE A 241 3.96 -2.97 -21.38
CA PHE A 241 4.73 -3.03 -22.63
C PHE A 241 3.86 -2.78 -23.88
N GLY A 242 2.69 -2.16 -23.72
CA GLY A 242 1.78 -1.77 -24.82
C GLY A 242 0.41 -2.44 -24.83
N THR A 243 0.07 -3.32 -23.87
CA THR A 243 -1.21 -4.05 -23.83
C THR A 243 -2.14 -3.58 -22.70
N VAL A 244 -3.40 -3.26 -23.06
CA VAL A 244 -4.48 -2.92 -22.11
C VAL A 244 -5.27 -4.20 -21.83
N GLY A 245 -5.10 -4.80 -20.66
CA GLY A 245 -5.83 -6.00 -20.25
C GLY A 245 -6.90 -5.69 -19.21
N ASP A 246 -8.14 -6.13 -19.48
CA ASP A 246 -9.25 -6.17 -18.52
C ASP A 246 -9.02 -7.24 -17.45
N TRP A 247 -9.33 -6.95 -16.19
CA TRP A 247 -9.04 -7.87 -15.09
C TRP A 247 -10.27 -8.32 -14.29
N TYR A 248 -10.33 -9.62 -13.99
CA TYR A 248 -11.33 -10.28 -13.15
C TYR A 248 -10.66 -11.06 -11.99
N ASP A 249 -11.20 -10.88 -10.79
CA ASP A 249 -10.80 -11.47 -9.51
C ASP A 249 -11.16 -12.97 -9.40
N ASP A 250 -10.24 -13.82 -8.92
CA ASP A 250 -10.57 -14.96 -8.04
C ASP A 250 -9.35 -15.47 -7.24
N TRP A 251 -9.45 -15.57 -5.90
CA TRP A 251 -8.39 -16.03 -5.00
C TRP A 251 -8.89 -16.69 -3.71
N SER A 252 -8.18 -17.73 -3.27
CA SER A 252 -8.39 -18.43 -1.99
C SER A 252 -7.08 -18.83 -1.29
N TYR A 253 -7.06 -18.68 0.06
CA TYR A 253 -6.47 -19.54 1.14
C TYR A 253 -5.26 -19.08 2.05
N ILE A 254 -5.62 -18.84 3.35
CA ILE A 254 -5.09 -19.15 4.75
C ILE A 254 -3.88 -18.46 5.47
N TYR A 255 -4.13 -18.12 6.77
CA TYR A 255 -3.32 -17.83 8.01
C TYR A 255 -2.72 -16.42 8.26
N LEU A 256 -2.72 -15.74 9.43
CA LEU A 256 -3.41 -15.77 10.74
C LEU A 256 -3.38 -14.31 11.34
N SER A 257 -4.33 -13.95 12.21
CA SER A 257 -5.01 -12.63 12.34
C SER A 257 -4.44 -11.52 13.26
N ALA A 258 -4.93 -10.29 12.99
CA ALA A 258 -4.98 -9.12 13.89
C ALA A 258 -6.02 -9.26 15.03
N HIS A 259 -5.80 -8.58 16.15
CA HIS A 259 -6.41 -8.91 17.45
C HIS A 259 -7.92 -8.52 17.58
N PRO A 260 -8.86 -9.47 17.65
CA PRO A 260 -10.32 -9.22 17.59
C PRO A 260 -10.88 -8.39 18.75
N VAL A 261 -10.23 -8.41 19.91
CA VAL A 261 -10.68 -7.69 21.12
C VAL A 261 -10.67 -6.16 20.92
N PHE A 262 -9.73 -5.60 20.19
CA PHE A 262 -9.65 -4.15 19.99
C PHE A 262 -10.81 -3.64 19.13
N LYS A 263 -11.14 -4.38 18.05
CA LYS A 263 -12.28 -4.08 17.18
C LYS A 263 -13.61 -4.09 17.95
N GLN A 264 -13.80 -5.09 18.82
CA GLN A 264 -14.99 -5.19 19.67
C GLN A 264 -15.10 -4.00 20.64
N ARG A 265 -14.00 -3.60 21.29
CA ARG A 265 -13.97 -2.45 22.22
C ARG A 265 -14.34 -1.14 21.52
N MET A 266 -13.80 -0.90 20.32
CA MET A 266 -14.10 0.33 19.56
C MET A 266 -15.57 0.38 19.12
N ASN A 267 -16.12 -0.74 18.65
CA ASN A 267 -17.53 -0.83 18.30
C ASN A 267 -18.44 -0.59 19.52
N ALA A 268 -18.11 -1.19 20.68
CA ALA A 268 -18.86 -1.00 21.92
C ALA A 268 -18.83 0.47 22.39
N LEU A 269 -17.70 1.15 22.26
CA LEU A 269 -17.58 2.57 22.62
C LEU A 269 -18.44 3.47 21.72
N ILE A 270 -18.38 3.27 20.39
CA ILE A 270 -19.19 4.04 19.43
C ILE A 270 -20.69 3.89 19.72
N VAL A 271 -21.15 2.65 19.90
CA VAL A 271 -22.56 2.33 20.19
C VAL A 271 -22.96 2.83 21.58
N GLY A 272 -22.11 2.65 22.59
CA GLY A 272 -22.37 3.09 23.95
C GLY A 272 -22.60 4.59 24.04
N LEU A 273 -21.75 5.40 23.39
CA LEU A 273 -21.92 6.85 23.33
C LEU A 273 -23.25 7.26 22.69
N PHE A 274 -23.64 6.60 21.58
CA PHE A 274 -24.90 6.87 20.89
C PHE A 274 -26.12 6.55 21.75
N VAL A 275 -26.11 5.37 22.40
CA VAL A 275 -27.20 4.92 23.28
C VAL A 275 -27.32 5.84 24.50
N SER A 276 -26.21 6.20 25.15
CA SER A 276 -26.20 7.13 26.27
C SER A 276 -26.75 8.51 25.89
N ALA A 277 -26.36 9.04 24.73
CA ALA A 277 -26.87 10.32 24.25
C ALA A 277 -28.39 10.27 24.01
N THR A 278 -28.86 9.20 23.37
CA THR A 278 -30.30 8.99 23.10
C THR A 278 -31.09 8.89 24.41
N ALA A 279 -30.58 8.13 25.39
CA ALA A 279 -31.19 8.02 26.71
C ALA A 279 -31.27 9.38 27.43
N LEU A 280 -30.20 10.19 27.38
CA LEU A 280 -30.20 11.53 27.96
C LEU A 280 -31.24 12.45 27.30
N ILE A 281 -31.39 12.40 25.97
CA ILE A 281 -32.42 13.16 25.26
C ILE A 281 -33.81 12.72 25.73
N LEU A 282 -34.07 11.40 25.75
CA LEU A 282 -35.35 10.84 26.21
C LEU A 282 -35.69 11.29 27.64
N CYS A 283 -34.74 11.23 28.57
CA CYS A 283 -34.93 11.71 29.94
C CYS A 283 -35.32 13.21 30.02
N THR A 284 -34.89 14.05 29.07
CA THR A 284 -35.30 15.46 29.04
C THR A 284 -36.69 15.70 28.45
N VAL A 285 -37.22 14.74 27.69
CA VAL A 285 -38.52 14.82 27.01
C VAL A 285 -39.62 14.19 27.86
N THR A 286 -39.35 13.05 28.51
CA THR A 286 -40.35 12.26 29.24
C THR A 286 -40.66 12.78 30.64
N ILE A 287 -39.77 13.56 31.27
CA ILE A 287 -40.02 14.09 32.62
C ILE A 287 -41.03 15.25 32.53
N PRO A 288 -42.27 15.07 33.04
CA PRO A 288 -43.31 16.08 32.97
C PRO A 288 -42.81 17.39 33.56
N ARG A 289 -43.14 18.52 32.93
CA ARG A 289 -42.96 19.81 33.62
C ARG A 289 -43.86 19.76 34.85
N ARG A 290 -43.26 19.66 36.03
CA ARG A 290 -43.99 19.86 37.29
C ARG A 290 -44.62 21.24 37.17
N LYS A 291 -45.94 21.30 37.02
CA LYS A 291 -46.67 22.57 36.99
C LYS A 291 -46.35 23.23 38.33
N GLU A 292 -45.64 24.36 38.30
CA GLU A 292 -45.54 25.21 39.48
C GLU A 292 -46.96 25.69 39.75
N THR A 293 -47.63 25.06 40.72
CA THR A 293 -48.88 25.56 41.28
C THR A 293 -48.55 26.91 41.90
N SER A 294 -48.93 27.98 41.20
CA SER A 294 -48.96 29.34 41.71
C SER A 294 -49.93 29.38 42.88
N ALA A 295 -49.38 29.48 44.10
CA ALA A 295 -50.08 29.93 45.29
C ALA A 295 -49.73 31.39 45.51
#